data_AF-A0A7Z6XII1-F1
#
_entry.id   AF-A0A7Z6XII1-F1
#
_cell.length_a   1.000
_cell.length_b   1.000
_cell.length_c   1.000
_cell.angle_alpha   90.00
_cell.angle_beta   90.00
_cell.angle_gamma   90.00
#
_symmetry.space_group_name_H-M   'P 1'
#
loop_
_entity.id
_entity.type
_entity.pdbx_description
1 polymer ?
#
loop_
_entity_poly.entity_id
_entity_poly.type
_entity_poly.pdbx_seq_one_letter_code
_entity_poly.pdbx_strand_id
1 'polypeptide(L)'
;MSLVNSRSTRGVPTATVKYYLREGLLPTGRRVSATQAEGELSPVYRSLVASVATLVRLGYPRDIGYLSRQARIMEQAAVHDLDEMETYPSEAEQVEKAVASAVLYEPLLMSLRRLAQSEESARRYGL
;
A
#
# COMPACT_ATOMS: atom_id res chain seq x y z
N MET A 1 47.09 -13.50 3.18
CA MET A 1 46.07 -14.46 3.67
C MET A 1 44.89 -13.63 4.16
N SER A 2 43.91 -13.27 3.33
CA SER A 2 42.83 -14.13 2.78
C SER A 2 42.00 -14.78 3.89
N LEU A 3 40.67 -14.74 3.99
CA LEU A 3 39.51 -14.19 3.26
C LEU A 3 38.29 -14.60 4.17
N VAL A 4 37.19 -13.85 4.33
CA VAL A 4 35.83 -14.10 3.73
C VAL A 4 34.81 -13.53 4.75
N ASN A 5 34.18 -12.37 4.54
CA ASN A 5 32.84 -12.12 3.94
C ASN A 5 31.67 -13.04 4.36
N SER A 6 30.69 -12.49 5.10
CA SER A 6 29.24 -12.71 4.84
C SER A 6 28.46 -11.72 5.73
N ARG A 7 27.45 -10.96 5.31
CA ARG A 7 26.61 -10.97 4.11
C ARG A 7 26.04 -9.57 3.92
N SER A 8 26.27 -9.01 2.74
CA SER A 8 25.45 -7.97 2.14
C SER A 8 24.01 -8.46 2.03
N THR A 9 23.12 -8.05 2.93
CA THR A 9 21.70 -7.98 2.59
C THR A 9 21.40 -6.53 2.26
N ARG A 10 21.26 -6.28 0.95
CA ARG A 10 20.68 -5.09 0.34
C ARG A 10 19.19 -5.01 0.69
N GLY A 11 18.90 -4.99 2.00
CA GLY A 11 17.57 -4.99 2.60
C GLY A 11 17.35 -3.65 3.29
N VAL A 12 16.13 -3.14 3.15
CA VAL A 12 15.58 -2.00 3.88
C VAL A 12 16.10 -1.95 5.33
N PRO A 13 16.50 -0.78 5.88
CA PRO A 13 16.79 -0.67 7.30
C PRO A 13 15.57 -1.17 8.10
N THR A 14 15.73 -2.31 8.78
CA THR A 14 14.66 -3.00 9.50
C THR A 14 14.02 -2.09 10.54
N ALA A 15 14.76 -1.09 11.03
CA ALA A 15 14.30 -0.05 11.95
C ALA A 15 13.14 0.77 11.38
N THR A 16 13.17 1.13 10.09
CA THR A 16 12.14 1.97 9.47
C THR A 16 10.84 1.20 9.25
N VAL A 17 10.92 -0.08 8.85
CA VAL A 17 9.74 -0.95 8.71
C VAL A 17 9.13 -1.26 10.08
N LYS A 18 9.99 -1.55 11.08
CA LYS A 18 9.55 -1.73 12.48
C LYS A 18 8.88 -0.48 13.03
N TYR A 19 9.33 0.71 12.64
CA TYR A 19 8.69 1.97 13.00
C TYR A 19 7.27 2.10 12.43
N TYR A 20 7.08 1.90 11.12
CA TYR A 20 5.74 1.98 10.52
C TYR A 20 4.77 0.90 11.03
N LEU A 21 5.28 -0.29 11.38
CA LEU A 21 4.52 -1.36 12.03
C LEU A 21 4.11 -1.02 13.47
N ARG A 22 5.03 -0.46 14.26
CA ARG A 22 4.79 -0.07 15.66
C ARG A 22 3.72 1.01 15.77
N GLU A 23 3.74 1.98 14.85
CA GLU A 23 2.82 3.11 14.83
C GLU A 23 1.48 2.78 14.14
N GLY A 24 1.23 1.51 13.78
CA GLY A 24 -0.07 1.04 13.29
C GLY A 24 -0.44 1.49 11.87
N LEU A 25 0.55 1.85 11.04
CA LEU A 25 0.35 2.48 9.73
C LEU A 25 0.25 1.49 8.57
N LEU A 26 0.61 0.25 8.83
CA LEU A 26 0.37 -0.86 7.95
C LEU A 26 -0.68 -1.73 8.65
N PRO A 27 -1.81 -2.07 7.98
CA PRO A 27 -2.78 -2.99 8.56
C PRO A 27 -2.03 -4.25 8.99
N THR A 28 -2.07 -4.53 10.29
CA THR A 28 -1.47 -5.75 10.79
C THR A 28 -2.29 -6.89 10.20
N GLY A 29 -1.73 -7.59 9.20
CA GLY A 29 -2.22 -8.91 8.85
C GLY A 29 -2.35 -9.68 10.17
N ARG A 30 -3.58 -10.07 10.50
CA ARG A 30 -4.04 -10.71 11.74
C ARG A 30 -2.92 -11.03 12.73
N ARG A 31 -2.87 -10.30 13.86
CA ARG A 31 -1.85 -10.49 14.94
C ARG A 31 -1.78 -11.97 15.36
N VAL A 32 -0.73 -12.66 14.94
CA VAL A 32 -0.28 -13.92 15.56
C VAL A 32 1.04 -13.60 16.26
N SER A 33 0.97 -13.38 17.59
CA SER A 33 2.02 -13.22 18.63
C SER A 33 3.43 -12.67 18.29
N ALA A 34 4.05 -11.99 19.26
CA ALA A 34 5.35 -11.30 19.11
C ALA A 34 6.57 -12.20 18.73
N THR A 35 6.40 -13.53 18.75
CA THR A 35 7.40 -14.52 18.31
C THR A 35 7.01 -15.23 17.00
N GLN A 36 5.88 -14.87 16.38
CA GLN A 36 5.30 -15.49 15.19
C GLN A 36 5.05 -14.49 14.05
N ALA A 37 5.75 -13.36 14.04
CA ALA A 37 5.73 -12.40 12.93
C ALA A 37 6.37 -12.93 11.62
N GLU A 38 6.77 -14.21 11.59
CA GLU A 38 7.21 -14.94 10.40
C GLU A 38 6.07 -15.74 9.73
N GLY A 39 4.83 -15.61 10.21
CA GLY A 39 3.63 -16.05 9.49
C GLY A 39 3.32 -15.11 8.33
N GLU A 40 3.45 -15.62 7.11
CA GLU A 40 3.29 -14.97 5.81
C GLU A 40 2.49 -13.65 5.80
N LEU A 41 3.21 -12.53 5.80
CA LEU A 41 2.64 -11.26 5.34
C LEU A 41 2.02 -11.46 3.94
N SER A 42 0.90 -10.82 3.62
CA SER A 42 0.36 -10.93 2.26
C SER A 42 1.37 -10.40 1.23
N PRO A 43 1.39 -10.90 -0.02
CA PRO A 43 2.23 -10.34 -1.08
C PRO A 43 2.06 -8.81 -1.23
N VAL A 44 0.84 -8.32 -1.06
CA VAL A 44 0.49 -6.89 -1.09
C VAL A 44 1.17 -6.12 0.03
N TYR A 45 1.12 -6.66 1.26
CA TYR A 45 1.79 -6.05 2.40
C TYR A 45 3.31 -5.93 2.17
N ARG A 46 3.93 -6.99 1.66
CA ARG A 46 5.36 -6.99 1.31
C ARG A 46 5.68 -5.94 0.24
N SER A 47 4.83 -5.81 -0.78
CA SER A 47 4.96 -4.79 -1.83
C SER A 47 4.90 -3.36 -1.27
N LEU A 48 3.96 -3.09 -0.36
CA LEU A 48 3.84 -1.78 0.30
C LEU A 48 5.10 -1.45 1.12
N VAL A 49 5.57 -2.39 1.94
CA VAL A 49 6.81 -2.23 2.71
C VAL A 49 8.01 -1.96 1.79
N ALA A 50 8.15 -2.73 0.71
CA ALA A 50 9.22 -2.55 -0.26
C ALA A 50 9.17 -1.18 -0.96
N SER A 51 7.96 -0.67 -1.22
CA SER A 51 7.76 0.63 -1.84
C SER A 51 8.14 1.78 -0.91
N VAL A 52 7.66 1.76 0.33
CA VAL A 52 8.03 2.75 1.37
C VAL A 52 9.53 2.74 1.62
N ALA A 53 10.12 1.55 1.70
CA ALA A 53 11.55 1.38 1.84
C ALA A 53 12.35 1.98 0.67
N THR A 54 11.86 1.79 -0.56
CA THR A 54 12.49 2.36 -1.75
C THR A 54 12.47 3.87 -1.72
N LEU A 55 11.35 4.49 -1.34
CA LEU A 55 11.26 5.93 -1.15
C LEU A 55 12.28 6.46 -0.13
N VAL A 56 12.42 5.76 1.00
CA VAL A 56 13.41 6.13 2.04
C VAL A 56 14.83 6.03 1.50
N ARG A 57 15.18 4.94 0.80
CA ARG A 57 16.53 4.77 0.21
C ARG A 57 16.86 5.82 -0.85
N LEU A 58 15.87 6.33 -1.56
CA LEU A 58 16.02 7.39 -2.55
C LEU A 58 16.08 8.80 -1.93
N GLY A 59 16.02 8.93 -0.60
CA GLY A 59 16.04 10.23 0.08
C GLY A 59 14.69 10.95 0.09
N TYR A 60 13.60 10.25 -0.21
CA TYR A 60 12.23 10.78 -0.18
C TYR A 60 11.40 10.12 0.93
N PRO A 61 11.80 10.20 2.21
CA PRO A 61 10.98 9.68 3.28
C PRO A 61 9.62 10.39 3.26
N ARG A 62 8.54 9.61 3.35
CA ARG A 62 7.20 10.15 3.55
C ARG A 62 6.94 10.17 5.03
N ASP A 63 6.47 11.31 5.55
CA ASP A 63 6.10 11.39 6.95
C ASP A 63 4.91 10.46 7.24
N ILE A 64 4.81 10.06 8.50
CA ILE A 64 3.72 9.22 8.97
C ILE A 64 2.36 9.82 8.63
N GLY A 65 2.18 11.12 8.85
CA GLY A 65 0.90 11.79 8.67
C GLY A 65 0.40 11.72 7.22
N TYR A 66 1.31 11.85 6.26
CA TYR A 66 1.02 11.63 4.84
C TYR A 66 0.55 10.20 4.58
N LEU A 67 1.29 9.20 5.05
CA LEU A 67 0.94 7.79 4.84
C LEU A 67 -0.39 7.43 5.52
N SER A 68 -0.64 7.88 6.75
CA SER A 68 -1.93 7.68 7.43
C SER A 68 -3.08 8.32 6.67
N ARG A 69 -2.87 9.52 6.10
CA ARG A 69 -3.90 10.20 5.31
C ARG A 69 -4.21 9.42 4.04
N GLN A 70 -3.19 8.94 3.33
CA GLN A 70 -3.38 8.11 2.16
C GLN A 70 -4.10 6.80 2.51
N ALA A 71 -3.72 6.14 3.61
CA ALA A 71 -4.38 4.93 4.08
C ALA A 71 -5.88 5.15 4.33
N ARG A 72 -6.27 6.24 5.01
CA ARG A 72 -7.69 6.56 5.25
C ARG A 72 -8.48 6.82 3.95
N ILE A 73 -7.87 7.47 2.96
CA ILE A 73 -8.53 7.70 1.67
C ILE A 73 -8.75 6.35 0.95
N MET A 74 -7.75 5.46 0.98
CA MET A 74 -7.87 4.13 0.37
C MET A 74 -8.82 3.21 1.14
N GLU A 75 -8.92 3.34 2.46
CA GLU A 75 -9.91 2.65 3.27
C GLU A 75 -11.34 3.05 2.89
N GLN A 76 -11.60 4.36 2.71
CA GLN A 76 -12.90 4.84 2.25
C GLN A 76 -13.23 4.36 0.84
N ALA A 77 -12.25 4.35 -0.06
CA ALA A 77 -12.44 3.79 -1.40
C ALA A 77 -12.80 2.30 -1.35
N ALA A 78 -12.07 1.52 -0.54
CA ALA A 78 -12.35 0.09 -0.38
C ALA A 78 -13.75 -0.17 0.21
N VAL A 79 -14.20 0.64 1.17
CA VAL A 79 -15.58 0.56 1.70
C VAL A 79 -16.58 0.82 0.58
N HIS A 80 -16.39 1.90 -0.19
CA HIS A 80 -17.31 2.21 -1.30
C HIS A 80 -17.37 1.10 -2.36
N ASP A 81 -16.22 0.54 -2.72
CA ASP A 81 -16.13 -0.54 -3.71
C ASP A 81 -16.87 -1.80 -3.22
N LEU A 82 -16.73 -2.15 -1.93
CA LEU A 82 -17.39 -3.30 -1.32
C LEU A 82 -18.90 -3.06 -1.12
N ASP A 83 -19.30 -1.87 -0.69
CA ASP A 83 -20.71 -1.48 -0.58
C ASP A 83 -21.40 -1.54 -1.95
N GLU A 84 -20.73 -1.11 -3.04
CA GLU A 84 -21.25 -1.22 -4.41
C GLU A 84 -21.42 -2.70 -4.80
N MET A 85 -20.45 -3.55 -4.48
CA MET A 85 -20.54 -4.99 -4.74
C MET A 85 -21.70 -5.65 -4.01
N GLU A 86 -21.99 -5.27 -2.77
CA GLU A 86 -23.10 -5.83 -1.98
C GLU A 86 -24.49 -5.48 -2.57
N THR A 87 -24.58 -4.51 -3.48
CA THR A 87 -25.85 -4.20 -4.17
C THR A 87 -26.25 -5.22 -5.23
N TYR A 88 -25.32 -6.07 -5.68
CA TYR A 88 -25.61 -7.09 -6.70
C TYR A 88 -26.36 -8.29 -6.10
N PRO A 89 -27.44 -8.76 -6.74
CA PRO A 89 -28.40 -9.67 -6.10
C PRO A 89 -27.90 -11.12 -5.99
N SER A 90 -26.85 -11.52 -6.72
CA SER A 90 -26.31 -12.88 -6.68
C SER A 90 -24.80 -12.92 -6.42
N GLU A 91 -24.34 -13.98 -5.75
CA GLU A 91 -22.91 -14.23 -5.53
C GLU A 91 -22.13 -14.32 -6.85
N ALA A 92 -22.75 -14.85 -7.90
CA ALA A 92 -22.11 -14.97 -9.22
C ALA A 92 -21.84 -13.59 -9.83
N GLU A 93 -22.80 -12.66 -9.77
CA GLU A 93 -22.62 -11.29 -10.24
C GLU A 93 -21.63 -10.51 -9.37
N GLN A 94 -21.62 -10.75 -8.05
CA GLN A 94 -20.63 -10.17 -7.15
C GLN A 94 -19.21 -10.63 -7.49
N VAL A 95 -19.02 -11.93 -7.78
CA VAL A 95 -17.72 -12.47 -8.20
C VAL A 95 -17.31 -11.91 -9.56
N GLU A 96 -18.22 -11.82 -10.52
CA GLU A 96 -17.94 -11.23 -11.84
C GLU A 96 -17.50 -9.76 -11.69
N LYS A 97 -18.23 -8.97 -10.89
CA LYS A 97 -17.87 -7.59 -10.57
C LYS A 97 -16.52 -7.50 -9.85
N ALA A 98 -16.23 -8.39 -8.90
CA ALA A 98 -14.96 -8.42 -8.18
C ALA A 98 -13.78 -8.64 -9.15
N VAL A 99 -13.93 -9.58 -10.09
CA VAL A 99 -12.92 -9.87 -11.12
C VAL A 99 -12.76 -8.68 -12.06
N ALA A 100 -13.87 -8.11 -12.56
CA ALA A 100 -13.83 -6.93 -13.41
C ALA A 100 -13.17 -5.73 -12.69
N SER A 101 -13.46 -5.54 -11.41
CA SER A 101 -12.89 -4.46 -10.59
C SER A 101 -11.40 -4.67 -10.34
N ALA A 102 -10.97 -5.89 -10.00
CA ALA A 102 -9.54 -6.19 -9.83
C ALA A 102 -8.71 -5.89 -11.10
N VAL A 103 -9.31 -5.99 -12.28
CA VAL A 103 -8.64 -5.70 -13.56
C VAL A 103 -8.78 -4.23 -13.98
N LEU A 104 -9.94 -3.60 -13.74
CA LEU A 104 -10.29 -2.30 -14.33
C LEU A 104 -10.34 -1.14 -13.32
N TYR A 105 -10.68 -1.38 -12.05
CA TYR A 105 -10.79 -0.30 -11.06
C TYR A 105 -9.42 0.26 -10.67
N GLU A 106 -8.39 -0.58 -10.50
CA GLU A 106 -7.04 -0.09 -10.21
C GLU A 106 -6.52 0.91 -11.28
N PRO A 107 -6.56 0.58 -12.60
CA PRO A 107 -6.24 1.55 -13.66
C PRO A 107 -7.13 2.80 -13.67
N LEU A 108 -8.43 2.64 -13.41
CA LEU A 108 -9.39 3.74 -13.38
C LEU A 108 -9.04 4.74 -12.26
N LEU A 109 -8.86 4.26 -11.03
CA LEU A 109 -8.49 5.09 -9.88
C LEU A 109 -7.15 5.79 -10.09
N MET A 110 -6.17 5.12 -10.71
CA MET A 110 -4.90 5.74 -11.07
C MET A 110 -5.06 6.86 -12.10
N SER A 111 -5.94 6.68 -13.08
CA SER A 111 -6.23 7.70 -14.10
C SER A 111 -6.95 8.91 -13.49
N LEU A 112 -7.94 8.69 -12.61
CA LEU A 112 -8.62 9.76 -11.88
C LEU A 112 -7.65 10.54 -10.99
N ARG A 113 -6.76 9.85 -10.28
CA ARG A 113 -5.72 10.50 -9.47
C ARG A 113 -4.80 11.37 -10.32
N ARG A 114 -4.38 10.89 -11.50
CA ARG A 114 -3.53 11.66 -12.42
C ARG A 114 -4.25 12.90 -12.95
N LEU A 115 -5.53 12.76 -13.31
CA LEU A 115 -6.33 13.89 -13.76
C LEU A 115 -6.48 14.94 -12.65
N ALA A 116 -6.82 14.51 -11.43
CA ALA A 116 -6.93 15.40 -10.28
C ALA A 116 -5.60 16.10 -9.96
N GLN A 117 -4.46 15.42 -10.12
CA GLN A 117 -3.14 16.03 -9.99
C GLN A 117 -2.87 17.08 -11.08
N SER A 118 -3.24 16.79 -12.32
CA SER A 118 -3.10 17.73 -13.45
C SER A 118 -3.92 19.00 -13.20
N GLU A 119 -5.20 18.84 -12.86
CA GLU A 119 -6.12 19.93 -12.54
C GLU A 119 -5.63 20.78 -11.36
N GLU A 120 -5.16 20.13 -10.30
CA GLU A 120 -4.65 20.85 -9.14
C GLU A 120 -3.32 21.56 -9.44
N SER A 121 -2.48 20.97 -10.27
CA SER A 121 -1.24 21.60 -10.75
C SER A 121 -1.54 22.85 -11.59
N ALA A 122 -2.51 22.75 -12.51
CA ALA A 122 -2.96 23.89 -13.30
C ALA A 122 -3.48 25.03 -12.41
N ARG A 123 -4.30 24.71 -11.39
CA ARG A 123 -4.81 25.70 -10.44
C ARG A 123 -3.72 26.38 -9.60
N ARG A 124 -2.72 25.63 -9.13
CA ARG A 124 -1.67 26.17 -8.25
C ARG A 124 -0.55 26.88 -9.00
N TYR A 125 -0.19 26.36 -10.17
CA TYR A 125 1.04 26.73 -10.86
C TYR A 125 0.80 27.29 -12.27
N GLY A 126 -0.44 27.27 -12.77
CA GLY A 126 -0.78 27.82 -14.09
C GLY A 126 -0.22 27.03 -15.28
N LEU A 127 -0.01 25.72 -15.09
CA LEU A 127 0.48 24.79 -16.12
C LEU A 127 -0.65 24.18 -16.96
#